data_AF-A0A434TBR4-F1
#
_entry.id   AF-A0A434TBR4-F1
#
_cell.length_a   1.000
_cell.length_b   1.000
_cell.length_c   1.000
_cell.angle_alpha   90.00
_cell.angle_beta   90.00
_cell.angle_gamma   90.00
#
_symmetry.space_group_name_H-M   'P 1'
#
loop_
_entity.id
_entity.type
_entity.pdbx_description
1 polymer ?
#
loop_
_entity_poly.entity_id
_entity_poly.type
_entity_poly.pdbx_seq_one_letter_code
_entity_poly.pdbx_strand_id
1 'polypeptide(L)'
;GTQRQPAAARGSPEAACRLFAMSQPIAGTLAERYLAGRGILLSTHERALRFHPGCYYRDLVTGETQTLPALIAAVTNLDGQITGLQRTWLDPSGQGKAQITDPRRSLGDLLGNGIWLGRQPGAPVPVMAAGEGFETMASLKVVMPALPVAAATSANHLAGLIFPPGCRRLYIAADADAAGRHGIERLSQRAAESGILALVLRPQLGDFNDDLRHLGRAHLAAWLSDQLLPEDVPLFLPPG
;
A
#
# COMPACT_ATOMS: atom_id res chain seq x y z
N GLY A 1 -14.85 32.74 29.95
CA GLY A 1 -15.16 32.92 28.52
C GLY A 1 -14.29 31.96 27.74
N THR A 2 -14.92 31.07 27.00
CA THR A 2 -14.40 29.85 26.36
C THR A 2 -13.20 30.11 25.45
N GLN A 3 -12.04 29.54 25.78
CA GLN A 3 -10.90 29.42 24.86
C GLN A 3 -11.32 28.56 23.66
N ARG A 4 -11.34 29.17 22.47
CA ARG A 4 -11.48 28.44 21.21
C ARG A 4 -10.26 27.54 21.04
N GLN A 5 -10.45 26.23 21.19
CA GLN A 5 -9.49 25.24 20.72
C GLN A 5 -9.23 25.48 19.22
N PRO A 6 -7.96 25.51 18.78
CA PRO A 6 -7.68 25.54 17.35
C PRO A 6 -8.28 24.29 16.71
N ALA A 7 -8.97 24.45 15.59
CA ALA A 7 -9.50 23.34 14.81
C ALA A 7 -8.36 22.37 14.50
N ALA A 8 -8.50 21.11 14.89
CA ALA A 8 -7.51 20.06 14.62
C ALA A 8 -7.06 20.15 13.16
N ALA A 9 -5.74 20.19 12.92
CA ALA A 9 -5.17 20.25 11.59
C ALA A 9 -5.84 19.18 10.71
N ARG A 10 -6.45 19.59 9.59
CA ARG A 10 -7.08 18.71 8.61
C ARG A 10 -5.98 17.82 8.01
N GLY A 11 -5.73 16.67 8.61
CA GLY A 11 -4.58 15.83 8.29
C GLY A 11 -3.89 15.15 9.46
N SER A 12 -4.44 15.19 10.68
CA SER A 12 -3.74 14.65 11.84
C SER A 12 -3.81 13.11 11.96
N PRO A 13 -2.80 12.45 12.54
CA PRO A 13 -2.84 11.02 12.85
C PRO A 13 -4.09 10.60 13.65
N GLU A 14 -4.60 11.46 14.53
CA GLU A 14 -5.81 11.17 15.30
C GLU A 14 -7.05 11.06 14.40
N ALA A 15 -7.12 11.85 13.31
CA ALA A 15 -8.21 11.73 12.35
C ALA A 15 -8.14 10.40 11.58
N ALA A 16 -6.93 9.93 11.25
CA ALA A 16 -6.74 8.62 10.65
C ALA A 16 -7.13 7.50 11.61
N CYS A 17 -6.65 7.54 12.86
CA CYS A 17 -7.02 6.57 13.90
C CYS A 17 -8.54 6.51 14.12
N ARG A 18 -9.21 7.67 14.19
CA ARG A 18 -10.67 7.74 14.33
C ARG A 18 -11.39 7.08 13.16
N LEU A 19 -11.03 7.43 11.93
CA LEU A 19 -11.67 6.84 10.75
C LEU A 19 -11.42 5.33 10.67
N PHE A 20 -10.21 4.88 10.98
CA PHE A 20 -9.89 3.45 11.00
C PHE A 20 -10.71 2.70 12.06
N ALA A 21 -10.86 3.27 13.26
CA ALA A 21 -11.65 2.70 14.35
C ALA A 21 -13.17 2.65 14.05
N MET A 22 -13.69 3.61 13.27
CA MET A 22 -15.09 3.63 12.80
C MET A 22 -15.36 2.66 11.64
N SER A 23 -14.30 2.02 11.10
CA SER A 23 -14.40 1.13 9.94
C SER A 23 -14.44 -0.35 10.38
N GLN A 24 -15.08 -1.19 9.58
CA GLN A 24 -15.24 -2.62 9.86
C GLN A 24 -14.19 -3.49 9.13
N PRO A 25 -13.96 -4.75 9.54
CA PRO A 25 -13.19 -5.70 8.72
C PRO A 25 -13.70 -5.79 7.27
N ILE A 26 -12.82 -6.13 6.33
CA ILE A 26 -13.18 -6.20 4.91
C ILE A 26 -14.02 -7.44 4.54
N ALA A 27 -14.02 -8.49 5.36
CA ALA A 27 -14.75 -9.73 5.11
C ALA A 27 -16.25 -9.49 4.87
N GLY A 28 -16.79 -10.04 3.78
CA GLY A 28 -18.19 -9.88 3.37
C GLY A 28 -18.55 -8.51 2.78
N THR A 29 -17.57 -7.61 2.59
CA THR A 29 -17.82 -6.22 2.17
C THR A 29 -17.53 -5.97 0.69
N LEU A 30 -17.87 -4.77 0.22
CA LEU A 30 -17.50 -4.30 -1.11
C LEU A 30 -15.98 -4.22 -1.30
N ALA A 31 -15.21 -3.96 -0.25
CA ALA A 31 -13.75 -3.92 -0.32
C ALA A 31 -13.16 -5.31 -0.61
N GLU A 32 -13.67 -6.37 0.01
CA GLU A 32 -13.25 -7.75 -0.31
C GLU A 32 -13.56 -8.09 -1.77
N ARG A 33 -14.78 -7.78 -2.25
CA ARG A 33 -15.14 -7.99 -3.66
C ARG A 33 -14.25 -7.20 -4.62
N TYR A 34 -13.93 -5.94 -4.27
CA TYR A 34 -13.03 -5.09 -5.03
C TYR A 34 -11.64 -5.72 -5.16
N LEU A 35 -11.05 -6.20 -4.06
CA LEU A 35 -9.74 -6.84 -4.07
C LEU A 35 -9.76 -8.18 -4.81
N ALA A 36 -10.79 -8.99 -4.61
CA ALA A 36 -10.96 -10.25 -5.33
C ALA A 36 -11.08 -10.04 -6.84
N GLY A 37 -11.84 -9.03 -7.29
CA GLY A 37 -11.93 -8.64 -8.72
C GLY A 37 -10.61 -8.12 -9.32
N ARG A 38 -9.64 -7.78 -8.45
CA ARG A 38 -8.28 -7.39 -8.81
C ARG A 38 -7.29 -8.57 -8.74
N GLY A 39 -7.75 -9.79 -8.47
CA GLY A 39 -6.89 -10.96 -8.22
C GLY A 39 -6.16 -10.91 -6.86
N ILE A 40 -6.43 -9.90 -6.03
CA ILE A 40 -5.79 -9.69 -4.74
C ILE A 40 -6.53 -10.50 -3.68
N LEU A 41 -6.06 -11.73 -3.44
CA LEU A 41 -6.59 -12.66 -2.45
C LEU A 41 -5.72 -12.64 -1.19
N LEU A 42 -5.92 -11.62 -0.35
CA LEU A 42 -5.28 -11.53 0.97
C LEU A 42 -6.14 -12.22 2.03
N SER A 43 -5.58 -12.41 3.23
CA SER A 43 -6.37 -12.85 4.38
C SER A 43 -7.53 -11.87 4.61
N THR A 44 -8.74 -12.39 4.80
CA THR A 44 -9.93 -11.59 5.13
C THR A 44 -9.80 -10.84 6.46
N HIS A 45 -8.81 -11.23 7.27
CA HIS A 45 -8.44 -10.62 8.55
C HIS A 45 -7.15 -9.80 8.47
N GLU A 46 -6.78 -9.33 7.28
CA GLU A 46 -5.62 -8.46 7.09
C GLU A 46 -5.76 -7.20 7.96
N ARG A 47 -4.86 -7.06 8.95
CA ARG A 47 -5.00 -6.08 10.03
C ARG A 47 -4.87 -4.65 9.53
N ALA A 48 -4.19 -4.45 8.41
CA ALA A 48 -4.03 -3.14 7.79
C ALA A 48 -5.28 -2.67 7.05
N LEU A 49 -6.26 -3.54 6.76
CA LEU A 49 -7.38 -3.22 5.88
C LEU A 49 -8.72 -3.16 6.62
N ARG A 50 -9.49 -2.12 6.32
CA ARG A 50 -10.86 -1.93 6.80
C ARG A 50 -11.76 -1.46 5.67
N PHE A 51 -13.05 -1.53 5.89
CA PHE A 51 -14.09 -1.02 5.03
C PHE A 51 -14.94 0.02 5.77
N HIS A 52 -15.24 1.13 5.11
CA HIS A 52 -16.17 2.14 5.62
C HIS A 52 -17.33 2.32 4.64
N PRO A 53 -18.60 2.04 5.01
CA PRO A 53 -19.72 2.04 4.07
C PRO A 53 -20.12 3.43 3.57
N GLY A 54 -19.86 4.49 4.34
CA GLY A 54 -20.22 5.87 4.01
C GLY A 54 -19.07 6.85 4.24
N CYS A 55 -17.92 6.62 3.62
CA CYS A 55 -16.74 7.48 3.78
C CYS A 55 -16.95 8.81 3.03
N TYR A 56 -16.75 9.92 3.73
CA TYR A 56 -16.89 11.25 3.16
C TYR A 56 -15.83 11.52 2.07
N TYR A 57 -16.30 11.95 0.90
CA TYR A 57 -15.53 12.51 -0.20
C TYR A 57 -15.91 13.98 -0.39
N ARG A 58 -14.90 14.81 -0.70
CA ARG A 58 -15.10 16.21 -1.06
C ARG A 58 -14.39 16.49 -2.37
N ASP A 59 -15.12 16.94 -3.37
CA ASP A 59 -14.52 17.45 -4.59
C ASP A 59 -13.74 18.74 -4.26
N LEU A 60 -12.49 18.82 -4.69
CA LEU A 60 -11.62 19.96 -4.36
C LEU A 60 -11.80 21.14 -5.31
N VAL A 61 -12.44 20.93 -6.46
CA VAL A 61 -12.75 21.94 -7.47
C VAL A 61 -14.10 22.57 -7.17
N THR A 62 -15.15 21.76 -7.00
CA THR A 62 -16.52 22.26 -6.78
C THR A 62 -16.85 22.48 -5.31
N GLY A 63 -16.13 21.80 -4.41
CA GLY A 63 -16.41 21.83 -2.97
C GLY A 63 -17.56 20.92 -2.54
N GLU A 64 -18.24 20.26 -3.50
CA GLU A 64 -19.34 19.33 -3.25
C GLU A 64 -18.90 18.11 -2.44
N THR A 65 -19.85 17.54 -1.73
CA THR A 65 -19.57 16.52 -0.73
C THR A 65 -20.52 15.36 -0.86
N GLN A 66 -20.00 14.14 -0.82
CA GLN A 66 -20.80 12.92 -0.89
C GLN A 66 -20.21 11.83 0.00
N THR A 67 -21.04 10.87 0.37
CA THR A 67 -20.62 9.69 1.14
C THR A 67 -20.59 8.48 0.23
N LEU A 68 -19.44 7.82 0.15
CA LEU A 68 -19.22 6.67 -0.72
C LEU A 68 -18.58 5.53 0.08
N PRO A 69 -18.84 4.26 -0.27
CA PRO A 69 -18.15 3.14 0.35
C PRO A 69 -16.64 3.23 0.03
N ALA A 70 -15.78 2.90 0.98
CA ALA A 70 -14.34 2.99 0.79
C ALA A 70 -13.58 1.82 1.42
N LEU A 71 -12.57 1.36 0.70
CA LEU A 71 -11.46 0.59 1.27
C LEU A 71 -10.55 1.56 2.03
N ILE A 72 -10.25 1.22 3.27
CA ILE A 72 -9.36 1.97 4.15
C ILE A 72 -8.13 1.11 4.41
N ALA A 73 -6.95 1.60 4.04
CA ALA A 73 -5.68 0.95 4.30
C ALA A 73 -4.87 1.76 5.31
N ALA A 74 -4.55 1.18 6.46
CA ALA A 74 -3.76 1.84 7.51
C ALA A 74 -2.32 2.04 7.07
N VAL A 75 -1.82 3.24 7.29
CA VAL A 75 -0.40 3.57 7.20
C VAL A 75 0.15 3.57 8.62
N THR A 76 1.21 2.80 8.84
CA THR A 76 1.81 2.62 10.17
C THR A 76 3.30 2.89 10.16
N ASN A 77 3.81 3.34 11.31
CA ASN A 77 5.24 3.28 11.60
C ASN A 77 5.72 1.83 11.83
N LEU A 78 7.00 1.68 12.15
CA LEU A 78 7.62 0.36 12.38
C LEU A 78 7.13 -0.33 13.67
N ASP A 79 6.70 0.46 14.66
CA ASP A 79 6.08 -0.03 15.91
C ASP A 79 4.61 -0.43 15.73
N GLY A 80 4.04 -0.22 14.54
CA GLY A 80 2.68 -0.62 14.21
C GLY A 80 1.61 0.39 14.66
N GLN A 81 2.02 1.57 15.11
CA GLN A 81 1.10 2.67 15.40
C GLN A 81 0.58 3.25 14.09
N ILE A 82 -0.73 3.49 14.03
CA ILE A 82 -1.37 4.14 12.88
C ILE A 82 -0.96 5.61 12.87
N THR A 83 -0.24 6.01 11.83
CA THR A 83 0.16 7.40 11.58
C THR A 83 -0.74 8.06 10.54
N GLY A 84 -1.33 7.25 9.67
CA GLY A 84 -2.20 7.71 8.60
C GLY A 84 -3.04 6.58 8.00
N LEU A 85 -3.70 6.88 6.88
CA LEU A 85 -4.40 5.89 6.07
C LEU A 85 -4.50 6.34 4.62
N GLN A 86 -4.76 5.40 3.73
CA GLN A 86 -5.23 5.64 2.37
C GLN A 86 -6.69 5.23 2.25
N ARG A 87 -7.52 6.12 1.71
CA ARG A 87 -8.89 5.82 1.28
C ARG A 87 -8.89 5.52 -0.20
N THR A 88 -9.55 4.44 -0.59
CA THR A 88 -9.95 4.18 -1.97
C THR A 88 -11.47 4.12 -2.00
N TRP A 89 -12.12 5.14 -2.58
CA TRP A 89 -13.56 5.13 -2.75
C TRP A 89 -13.97 4.16 -3.84
N LEU A 90 -14.98 3.36 -3.55
CA LEU A 90 -15.46 2.27 -4.37
C LEU A 90 -16.80 2.65 -4.98
N ASP A 91 -17.05 2.13 -6.19
CA ASP A 91 -18.34 2.26 -6.83
C ASP A 91 -19.38 1.41 -6.06
N PRO A 92 -20.48 1.99 -5.54
CA PRO A 92 -21.51 1.25 -4.82
C PRO A 92 -22.08 0.06 -5.59
N SER A 93 -22.08 0.09 -6.93
CA SER A 93 -22.53 -1.00 -7.80
C SER A 93 -21.53 -2.16 -7.90
N GLY A 94 -20.31 -2.00 -7.37
CA GLY A 94 -19.26 -3.02 -7.43
C GLY A 94 -18.40 -3.02 -8.68
N GLN A 95 -18.52 -2.00 -9.54
CA GLN A 95 -17.74 -1.87 -10.78
C GLN A 95 -16.30 -1.37 -10.58
N GLY A 96 -15.79 -1.38 -9.34
CA GLY A 96 -14.41 -1.02 -9.02
C GLY A 96 -14.28 0.27 -8.21
N LYS A 97 -13.40 1.17 -8.64
CA LYS A 97 -13.22 2.49 -8.02
C LYS A 97 -14.40 3.40 -8.39
N ALA A 98 -14.78 4.27 -7.47
CA ALA A 98 -15.83 5.26 -7.73
C ALA A 98 -15.43 6.18 -8.90
N GLN A 99 -16.41 6.56 -9.74
CA GLN A 99 -16.24 7.47 -10.87
C GLN A 99 -16.17 8.93 -10.41
N ILE A 100 -15.10 9.27 -9.71
CA ILE A 100 -14.85 10.59 -9.10
C ILE A 100 -13.41 11.03 -9.35
N THR A 101 -13.13 12.33 -9.26
CA THR A 101 -11.77 12.86 -9.33
C THR A 101 -10.95 12.35 -8.14
N ASP A 102 -9.76 11.81 -8.40
CA ASP A 102 -8.85 11.24 -7.39
C ASP A 102 -9.55 10.24 -6.44
N PRO A 103 -9.96 9.06 -6.93
CA PRO A 103 -10.67 8.07 -6.12
C PRO A 103 -9.78 7.43 -5.03
N ARG A 104 -8.51 7.85 -4.92
CA ARG A 104 -7.57 7.47 -3.87
C ARG A 104 -7.02 8.71 -3.19
N ARG A 105 -7.19 8.83 -1.86
CA ARG A 105 -6.59 9.93 -1.07
C ARG A 105 -6.12 9.47 0.29
N SER A 106 -4.90 9.86 0.63
CA SER A 106 -4.31 9.61 1.95
C SER A 106 -4.71 10.69 2.96
N LEU A 107 -4.52 10.38 4.25
CA LEU A 107 -4.77 11.24 5.42
C LEU A 107 -3.77 10.87 6.51
N GLY A 108 -3.30 11.84 7.30
CA GLY A 108 -2.38 11.59 8.41
C GLY A 108 -0.92 11.86 8.04
N ASP A 109 -0.01 11.37 8.88
CA ASP A 109 1.43 11.43 8.67
C ASP A 109 1.92 10.19 7.92
N LEU A 110 2.43 10.41 6.71
CA LEU A 110 2.77 9.38 5.74
C LEU A 110 4.27 9.26 5.51
N LEU A 111 5.04 10.31 5.82
CA LEU A 111 6.47 10.33 5.57
C LEU A 111 7.16 9.31 6.48
N GLY A 112 8.01 8.46 5.90
CA GLY A 112 8.68 7.39 6.64
C GLY A 112 7.82 6.17 6.94
N ASN A 113 6.51 6.23 6.66
CA ASN A 113 5.55 5.19 7.01
C ASN A 113 5.01 4.50 5.75
N GLY A 114 4.28 3.39 5.93
CA GLY A 114 3.68 2.67 4.81
C GLY A 114 2.48 1.83 5.22
N ILE A 115 1.74 1.37 4.22
CA ILE A 115 0.75 0.28 4.38
C ILE A 115 1.54 -1.02 4.30
N TRP A 116 1.62 -1.73 5.42
CA TRP A 116 2.44 -2.95 5.52
C TRP A 116 1.59 -4.20 5.44
N LEU A 117 2.02 -5.16 4.61
CA LEU A 117 1.43 -6.49 4.53
C LEU A 117 2.48 -7.56 4.88
N GLY A 118 2.11 -8.47 5.77
CA GLY A 118 2.99 -9.57 6.20
C GLY A 118 4.22 -9.15 7.01
N ARG A 119 4.20 -7.97 7.64
CA ARG A 119 5.19 -7.55 8.64
C ARG A 119 4.63 -7.74 10.05
N GLN A 120 5.44 -8.21 10.99
CA GLN A 120 5.15 -8.06 12.42
C GLN A 120 5.79 -6.76 12.93
N PRO A 121 5.03 -5.85 13.57
CA PRO A 121 5.61 -4.66 14.18
C PRO A 121 6.75 -4.96 15.16
N GLY A 122 7.79 -4.15 15.15
CA GLY A 122 8.98 -4.31 16.01
C GLY A 122 9.90 -5.50 15.67
N ALA A 123 9.52 -6.38 14.74
CA ALA A 123 10.37 -7.50 14.32
C ALA A 123 11.39 -7.06 13.25
N PRO A 124 12.59 -7.67 13.21
CA PRO A 124 13.55 -7.43 12.15
C PRO A 124 13.01 -7.95 10.81
N VAL A 125 13.34 -7.24 9.73
CA VAL A 125 12.91 -7.60 8.37
C VAL A 125 14.14 -7.57 7.47
N PRO A 126 14.83 -8.70 7.25
CA PRO A 126 16.07 -8.73 6.48
C PRO A 126 15.87 -8.44 4.99
N VAL A 127 14.73 -8.86 4.44
CA VAL A 127 14.37 -8.65 3.04
C VAL A 127 12.94 -8.13 2.99
N MET A 128 12.70 -7.08 2.20
CA MET A 128 11.37 -6.51 2.00
C MET A 128 11.18 -6.05 0.56
N ALA A 129 9.92 -5.81 0.18
CA ALA A 129 9.59 -5.04 -1.01
C ALA A 129 8.88 -3.72 -0.67
N ALA A 130 9.13 -2.67 -1.45
CA ALA A 130 8.42 -1.39 -1.32
C ALA A 130 8.02 -0.82 -2.68
N GLY A 131 6.90 -0.09 -2.71
CA GLY A 131 6.40 0.59 -3.90
C GLY A 131 5.35 1.64 -3.54
N GLU A 132 4.81 2.33 -4.54
CA GLU A 132 3.87 3.43 -4.30
C GLU A 132 2.44 2.94 -4.07
N GLY A 133 1.95 2.09 -4.99
CA GLY A 133 0.56 1.65 -5.04
C GLY A 133 0.25 0.51 -4.08
N PHE A 134 -0.87 0.63 -3.35
CA PHE A 134 -1.35 -0.48 -2.52
C PHE A 134 -1.67 -1.72 -3.36
N GLU A 135 -2.39 -1.58 -4.48
CA GLU A 135 -2.74 -2.71 -5.34
C GLU A 135 -1.49 -3.40 -5.93
N THR A 136 -0.48 -2.63 -6.33
CA THR A 136 0.82 -3.13 -6.79
C THR A 136 1.49 -4.02 -5.72
N MET A 137 1.63 -3.49 -4.50
CA MET A 137 2.29 -4.23 -3.42
C MET A 137 1.47 -5.42 -2.94
N ALA A 138 0.15 -5.30 -2.89
CA ALA A 138 -0.73 -6.41 -2.58
C ALA A 138 -0.66 -7.53 -3.63
N SER A 139 -0.44 -7.18 -4.90
CA SER A 139 -0.23 -8.16 -5.98
C SER A 139 1.07 -8.95 -5.78
N LEU A 140 2.16 -8.26 -5.42
CA LEU A 140 3.40 -8.93 -5.00
C LEU A 140 3.19 -9.83 -3.78
N LYS A 141 2.38 -9.39 -2.80
CA LYS A 141 2.09 -10.19 -1.61
C LYS A 141 1.35 -11.49 -1.92
N VAL A 142 0.51 -11.51 -2.95
CA VAL A 142 -0.22 -12.72 -3.39
C VAL A 142 0.71 -13.79 -3.96
N VAL A 143 1.75 -13.38 -4.68
CA VAL A 143 2.73 -14.30 -5.30
C VAL A 143 3.93 -14.59 -4.39
N MET A 144 4.27 -13.67 -3.50
CA MET A 144 5.34 -13.80 -2.51
C MET A 144 4.80 -13.69 -1.07
N PRO A 145 4.04 -14.68 -0.57
CA PRO A 145 3.33 -14.59 0.71
C PRO A 145 4.26 -14.49 1.92
N ALA A 146 5.52 -14.95 1.82
CA ALA A 146 6.51 -14.82 2.90
C ALA A 146 7.23 -13.46 2.91
N LEU A 147 7.22 -12.70 1.81
CA LEU A 147 7.93 -11.41 1.70
C LEU A 147 7.10 -10.29 2.35
N PRO A 148 7.62 -9.56 3.34
CA PRO A 148 6.97 -8.36 3.84
C PRO A 148 6.99 -7.25 2.78
N VAL A 149 5.86 -6.58 2.57
CA VAL A 149 5.75 -5.51 1.57
C VAL A 149 5.20 -4.22 2.18
N ALA A 150 5.63 -3.08 1.64
CA ALA A 150 5.18 -1.74 2.04
C ALA A 150 4.69 -0.93 0.84
N ALA A 151 3.47 -0.41 0.90
CA ALA A 151 3.00 0.62 -0.03
C ALA A 151 3.11 2.01 0.62
N ALA A 152 3.88 2.91 0.02
CA ALA A 152 4.15 4.25 0.56
C ALA A 152 3.13 5.31 0.14
N THR A 153 2.17 4.97 -0.73
CA THR A 153 1.07 5.83 -1.20
C THR A 153 1.44 6.95 -2.18
N SER A 154 2.73 7.25 -2.40
CA SER A 154 3.21 8.17 -3.45
C SER A 154 4.73 8.06 -3.63
N ALA A 155 5.27 8.55 -4.75
CA ALA A 155 6.71 8.63 -5.03
C ALA A 155 7.51 9.37 -3.95
N ASN A 156 6.94 10.45 -3.40
CA ASN A 156 7.61 11.25 -2.38
C ASN A 156 7.68 10.52 -1.04
N HIS A 157 6.60 9.85 -0.64
CA HIS A 157 6.61 9.04 0.57
C HIS A 157 7.47 7.78 0.40
N LEU A 158 7.50 7.20 -0.80
CA LEU A 158 8.36 6.07 -1.13
C LEU A 158 9.83 6.44 -0.94
N ALA A 159 10.26 7.58 -1.47
CA ALA A 159 11.62 8.10 -1.27
C ALA A 159 11.98 8.31 0.21
N GLY A 160 10.98 8.63 1.04
CA GLY A 160 11.14 8.90 2.47
C GLY A 160 10.91 7.69 3.39
N LEU A 161 10.56 6.51 2.87
CA LEU A 161 10.22 5.33 3.66
C LEU A 161 11.34 4.97 4.65
N ILE A 162 11.00 4.68 5.91
CA ILE A 162 11.97 4.24 6.92
C ILE A 162 12.12 2.72 6.82
N PHE A 163 13.38 2.27 6.80
CA PHE A 163 13.70 0.85 6.71
C PHE A 163 13.57 0.18 8.10
N PRO A 164 12.96 -1.01 8.17
CA PRO A 164 12.92 -1.80 9.39
C PRO A 164 14.33 -2.23 9.84
N PRO A 165 14.55 -2.44 11.14
CA PRO A 165 15.81 -2.95 11.66
C PRO A 165 16.25 -4.25 10.99
N GLY A 166 17.54 -4.37 10.71
CA GLY A 166 18.13 -5.56 10.11
C GLY A 166 17.84 -5.72 8.62
N CYS A 167 17.15 -4.77 7.97
CA CYS A 167 17.01 -4.76 6.52
C CYS A 167 18.38 -4.73 5.87
N ARG A 168 18.63 -5.72 5.01
CA ARG A 168 19.83 -5.84 4.17
C ARG A 168 19.50 -5.81 2.69
N ARG A 169 18.22 -5.98 2.34
CA ARG A 169 17.77 -6.08 0.97
C ARG A 169 16.38 -5.50 0.76
N LEU A 170 16.28 -4.70 -0.29
CA LEU A 170 15.08 -3.98 -0.67
C LEU A 170 14.77 -4.23 -2.14
N TYR A 171 13.62 -4.84 -2.40
CA TYR A 171 13.04 -4.89 -3.74
C TYR A 171 12.12 -3.70 -3.95
N ILE A 172 12.41 -2.85 -4.94
CA ILE A 172 11.62 -1.67 -5.24
C ILE A 172 10.71 -1.99 -6.42
N ALA A 173 9.40 -2.08 -6.18
CA ALA A 173 8.40 -2.27 -7.22
C ALA A 173 8.18 -0.95 -7.97
N ALA A 174 8.63 -0.93 -9.23
CA ALA A 174 8.47 0.23 -10.10
C ALA A 174 7.28 0.01 -11.03
N ASP A 175 6.24 0.85 -10.93
CA ASP A 175 5.21 0.91 -11.96
C ASP A 175 5.84 1.38 -13.30
N ALA A 176 5.23 1.07 -14.44
CA ALA A 176 5.81 1.34 -15.76
C ALA A 176 5.86 2.84 -16.13
N ASP A 177 5.24 3.72 -15.35
CA ASP A 177 5.21 5.15 -15.63
C ASP A 177 6.49 5.89 -15.19
N ALA A 178 6.75 7.03 -15.83
CA ALA A 178 7.95 7.81 -15.57
C ALA A 178 7.90 8.59 -14.24
N ALA A 179 6.73 8.72 -13.61
CA ALA A 179 6.51 9.62 -12.49
C ALA A 179 7.21 9.15 -11.21
N GLY A 180 7.39 7.83 -11.04
CA GLY A 180 8.04 7.24 -9.87
C GLY A 180 9.57 7.23 -9.88
N ARG A 181 10.22 7.59 -11.01
CA ARG A 181 11.68 7.39 -11.18
C ARG A 181 12.53 8.09 -10.13
N HIS A 182 12.27 9.37 -9.87
CA HIS A 182 12.97 10.14 -8.85
C HIS A 182 12.72 9.60 -7.43
N GLY A 183 11.55 8.99 -7.19
CA GLY A 183 11.24 8.33 -5.92
C GLY A 183 12.12 7.11 -5.71
N ILE A 184 12.21 6.26 -6.73
CA ILE A 184 13.02 5.05 -6.76
C ILE A 184 14.51 5.37 -6.63
N GLU A 185 15.02 6.36 -7.37
CA GLU A 185 16.43 6.78 -7.30
C GLU A 185 16.82 7.24 -5.89
N ARG A 186 16.01 8.14 -5.30
CA ARG A 186 16.27 8.61 -3.92
C ARG A 186 16.18 7.49 -2.89
N LEU A 187 15.21 6.58 -3.03
CA LEU A 187 15.08 5.43 -2.14
C LEU A 187 16.30 4.50 -2.27
N SER A 188 16.75 4.24 -3.50
CA SER A 188 17.91 3.40 -3.79
C SER A 188 19.20 3.99 -3.22
N GLN A 189 19.38 5.31 -3.34
CA GLN A 189 20.50 6.01 -2.74
C GLN A 189 20.50 5.89 -1.21
N ARG A 190 19.36 6.18 -0.55
CA ARG A 190 19.24 6.03 0.91
C ARG A 190 19.46 4.60 1.38
N ALA A 191 19.00 3.61 0.61
CA ALA A 191 19.25 2.20 0.87
C ALA A 191 20.76 1.91 0.83
N ALA A 192 21.45 2.34 -0.22
CA ALA A 192 22.90 2.17 -0.35
C ALA A 192 23.69 2.84 0.79
N GLU A 193 23.33 4.07 1.17
CA GLU A 193 23.90 4.79 2.31
C GLU A 193 23.69 4.05 3.64
N SER A 194 22.66 3.23 3.72
CA SER A 194 22.34 2.38 4.88
C SER A 194 22.89 0.95 4.77
N GLY A 195 23.70 0.64 3.75
CA GLY A 195 24.23 -0.70 3.49
C GLY A 195 23.20 -1.73 3.01
N ILE A 196 22.05 -1.28 2.51
CA ILE A 196 20.96 -2.11 1.98
C ILE A 196 21.12 -2.26 0.47
N LEU A 197 21.12 -3.50 -0.01
CA LEU A 197 21.09 -3.79 -1.44
C LEU A 197 19.69 -3.52 -2.01
N ALA A 198 19.56 -2.48 -2.83
CA ALA A 198 18.32 -2.14 -3.53
C ALA A 198 18.29 -2.74 -4.95
N LEU A 199 17.21 -3.41 -5.31
CA LEU A 199 16.97 -4.02 -6.63
C LEU A 199 15.59 -3.60 -7.13
N VAL A 200 15.48 -3.21 -8.39
CA VAL A 200 14.20 -2.77 -8.97
C VAL A 200 13.49 -3.96 -9.61
N LEU A 201 12.24 -4.19 -9.20
CA LEU A 201 11.33 -5.12 -9.86
C LEU A 201 10.47 -4.34 -10.86
N ARG A 202 10.30 -4.89 -12.05
CA ARG A 202 9.48 -4.30 -13.12
C ARG A 202 8.32 -5.21 -13.53
N PRO A 203 7.13 -4.66 -13.74
CA PRO A 203 6.01 -5.39 -14.34
C PRO A 203 6.25 -5.59 -15.84
N GLN A 204 5.48 -6.49 -16.45
CA GLN A 204 5.44 -6.70 -17.91
C GLN A 204 4.43 -5.79 -18.60
N LEU A 205 3.32 -5.47 -17.92
CA LEU A 205 2.28 -4.56 -18.37
C LEU A 205 2.47 -3.18 -17.71
N GLY A 206 1.38 -2.55 -17.25
CA GLY A 206 1.42 -1.22 -16.63
C GLY A 206 1.94 -1.26 -15.19
N ASP A 207 1.33 -2.12 -14.36
CA ASP A 207 1.74 -2.34 -12.97
C ASP A 207 1.64 -3.84 -12.61
N PHE A 208 2.12 -4.21 -11.42
CA PHE A 208 2.05 -5.60 -10.96
C PHE A 208 0.62 -6.11 -10.72
N ASN A 209 -0.37 -5.21 -10.57
CA ASN A 209 -1.77 -5.61 -10.50
C ASN A 209 -2.33 -5.97 -11.88
N ASP A 210 -1.93 -5.25 -12.92
CA ASP A 210 -2.26 -5.59 -14.30
C ASP A 210 -1.64 -6.94 -14.68
N ASP A 211 -0.36 -7.18 -14.34
CA ASP A 211 0.28 -8.49 -14.55
C ASP A 211 -0.49 -9.61 -13.84
N LEU A 212 -0.83 -9.41 -12.56
CA LEU A 212 -1.59 -10.40 -11.80
C LEU A 212 -2.95 -10.69 -12.43
N ARG A 213 -3.65 -9.67 -12.92
CA ARG A 213 -5.02 -9.79 -13.46
C ARG A 213 -5.06 -10.37 -14.86
N HIS A 214 -4.09 -10.03 -15.70
CA HIS A 214 -4.10 -10.34 -17.12
C HIS A 214 -3.20 -11.51 -17.50
N LEU A 215 -2.07 -11.70 -16.80
CA LEU A 215 -1.12 -12.79 -17.05
C LEU A 215 -1.29 -13.93 -16.03
N GLY A 216 -1.83 -13.62 -14.85
CA GLY A 216 -2.13 -14.59 -13.81
C GLY A 216 -0.95 -14.85 -12.85
N ARG A 217 -1.26 -15.54 -11.75
CA ARG A 217 -0.34 -15.75 -10.62
C ARG A 217 0.95 -16.50 -10.98
N ALA A 218 0.82 -17.59 -11.74
CA ALA A 218 1.97 -18.42 -12.11
C ALA A 218 2.94 -17.66 -13.03
N HIS A 219 2.39 -16.91 -13.98
CA HIS A 219 3.19 -16.11 -14.90
C HIS A 219 3.91 -14.97 -14.17
N LEU A 220 3.20 -14.23 -13.30
CA LEU A 220 3.82 -13.19 -12.47
C LEU A 220 4.91 -13.77 -11.55
N ALA A 221 4.70 -14.93 -10.95
CA ALA A 221 5.70 -15.59 -10.11
C ALA A 221 6.96 -15.96 -10.91
N ALA A 222 6.80 -16.53 -12.12
CA ALA A 222 7.92 -16.85 -13.00
C ALA A 222 8.71 -15.59 -13.40
N TRP A 223 8.00 -14.53 -13.80
CA TRP A 223 8.62 -13.25 -14.16
C TRP A 223 9.39 -12.59 -13.01
N LEU A 224 8.90 -12.72 -11.78
CA LEU A 224 9.60 -12.25 -10.59
C LEU A 224 10.82 -13.12 -10.24
N SER A 225 10.75 -14.44 -10.49
CA SER A 225 11.87 -15.35 -10.24
C SER A 225 13.14 -14.92 -10.98
N ASP A 226 13.01 -14.39 -12.19
CA ASP A 226 14.14 -13.93 -13.00
C ASP A 226 14.75 -12.60 -12.51
N GLN A 227 14.04 -11.88 -11.62
CA GLN A 227 14.44 -10.57 -11.11
C GLN A 227 14.90 -10.59 -9.64
N LEU A 228 14.50 -11.62 -8.89
CA LEU A 228 14.98 -11.83 -7.52
C LEU A 228 16.43 -12.31 -7.52
N LEU A 229 17.09 -12.17 -6.38
CA LEU A 229 18.39 -12.81 -6.21
C LEU A 229 18.19 -14.32 -6.08
N PRO A 230 19.10 -15.15 -6.60
CA PRO A 230 18.96 -16.60 -6.57
C PRO A 230 18.69 -17.18 -5.17
N GLU A 231 19.30 -16.60 -4.11
CA GLU A 231 19.07 -17.05 -2.74
C GLU A 231 17.70 -16.68 -2.16
N ASP A 232 17.00 -15.71 -2.76
CA ASP A 232 15.70 -15.22 -2.28
C ASP A 232 14.52 -15.88 -2.99
N VAL A 233 14.71 -16.37 -4.22
CA VAL A 233 13.71 -17.13 -4.98
C VAL A 233 13.07 -18.23 -4.12
N PRO A 234 13.82 -19.18 -3.54
CA PRO A 234 13.22 -20.27 -2.77
C PRO A 234 12.60 -19.83 -1.44
N LEU A 235 12.91 -18.62 -0.95
CA LEU A 235 12.37 -18.10 0.30
C LEU A 235 11.00 -17.44 0.11
N PHE A 236 10.78 -16.83 -1.05
CA PHE A 236 9.62 -15.97 -1.27
C PHE A 236 8.66 -16.47 -2.34
N LEU A 237 9.13 -17.22 -3.33
CA LEU A 237 8.28 -17.81 -4.35
C LEU A 237 8.00 -19.28 -4.00
N PRO A 238 6.76 -19.64 -3.61
CA PRO A 238 6.43 -21.04 -3.35
C PRO A 238 6.57 -21.86 -4.63
N PRO A 239 7.03 -23.12 -4.56
CA PRO A 239 6.98 -24.02 -5.70
C PRO A 239 5.52 -24.15 -6.18
N GLY A 240 5.32 -23.99 -7.49
CA GLY A 240 4.01 -23.99 -8.15
C GLY A 240 3.26 -25.31 -8.03
#